data_AF-A0A5E4Q648-F1
#
_entry.id   AF-A0A5E4Q648-F1
#
_cell.length_a   1.000
_cell.length_b   1.000
_cell.length_c   1.000
_cell.angle_alpha   90.00
_cell.angle_beta   90.00
_cell.angle_gamma   90.00
#
_symmetry.space_group_name_H-M   'P 1'
#
loop_
_entity.id
_entity.type
_entity.pdbx_description
1 polymer ?
#
loop_
_entity_poly.entity_id
_entity_poly.type
_entity_poly.pdbx_seq_one_letter_code
_entity_poly.pdbx_strand_id
1 'polypeptide(L)'
;MFLKNFTVDVAGVHTNLVMVRIPESSSLTTQLVEQRLGQVCLAETQGDCKTPNDEGVIVKVCCFSDKLLRLTLHHDICDEDLWLAIMKLTYVFRELEAAHPLH
;
A
#
# COMPACT_ATOMS: atom_id res chain seq x y z
N MET A 1 22.41 -1.97 -14.03
CA MET A 1 23.49 -2.59 -13.22
C MET A 1 23.18 -4.08 -13.16
N PHE A 2 23.89 -4.94 -13.90
CA PHE A 2 23.65 -6.39 -13.92
C PHE A 2 24.70 -7.07 -13.04
N LEU A 3 24.26 -7.65 -11.92
CA LEU A 3 25.13 -8.43 -11.05
C LEU A 3 25.36 -9.80 -11.68
N LYS A 4 26.62 -10.19 -11.90
CA LYS A 4 27.02 -11.49 -12.50
C LYS A 4 26.48 -12.73 -11.76
N ASN A 5 25.98 -12.54 -10.54
CA ASN A 5 25.49 -13.60 -9.67
C ASN A 5 23.97 -13.56 -9.44
N PHE A 6 23.26 -12.65 -10.12
CA PHE A 6 21.84 -12.41 -9.88
C PHE A 6 21.15 -11.91 -11.14
N THR A 7 20.18 -12.70 -11.62
CA THR A 7 19.27 -12.32 -12.70
C THR A 7 17.85 -12.65 -12.27
N VAL A 8 16.91 -11.76 -12.55
CA VAL A 8 15.49 -11.95 -12.26
C VAL A 8 14.81 -12.32 -13.57
N ASP A 9 14.23 -13.52 -13.62
CA ASP A 9 13.34 -13.92 -14.71
C ASP A 9 11.95 -13.31 -14.47
N VAL A 10 11.75 -12.12 -15.04
CA VAL A 10 10.48 -11.39 -14.96
C VAL A 10 9.36 -12.17 -15.64
N ALA A 11 9.66 -12.99 -16.66
CA ALA A 11 8.67 -13.81 -17.35
C ALA A 11 8.20 -15.01 -16.49
N GLY A 12 9.00 -15.43 -15.50
CA GLY A 12 8.73 -16.53 -14.58
C GLY A 12 8.17 -16.12 -13.20
N VAL A 13 8.02 -14.83 -12.91
CA VAL A 13 7.38 -14.37 -11.66
C VAL A 13 5.89 -14.68 -11.70
N HIS A 14 5.45 -15.67 -10.93
CA HIS A 14 4.07 -16.15 -10.98
C HIS A 14 3.08 -15.39 -10.08
N THR A 15 3.53 -14.66 -9.05
CA THR A 15 2.63 -13.81 -8.26
C THR A 15 3.29 -12.54 -7.78
N ASN A 16 2.64 -11.42 -8.05
CA ASN A 16 2.92 -10.08 -7.59
C ASN A 16 2.10 -9.71 -6.34
N LEU A 17 1.82 -10.70 -5.49
CA LEU A 17 0.85 -10.57 -4.40
C LEU A 17 1.54 -10.25 -3.07
N VAL A 18 1.08 -9.19 -2.41
CA VAL A 18 1.45 -8.86 -1.03
C VAL A 18 0.22 -9.04 -0.15
N MET A 19 0.35 -9.84 0.90
CA MET A 19 -0.72 -10.07 1.88
C MET A 19 -0.43 -9.23 3.13
N VAL A 20 -1.34 -8.34 3.48
CA VAL A 20 -1.26 -7.50 4.68
C VAL A 20 -2.26 -7.99 5.70
N ARG A 21 -1.75 -8.45 6.86
CA ARG A 21 -2.57 -8.93 7.97
C ARG A 21 -2.75 -7.82 9.00
N ILE A 22 -4.00 -7.53 9.32
CA ILE A 22 -4.37 -6.68 10.46
C ILE A 22 -4.39 -7.57 11.71
N PRO A 23 -3.77 -7.17 12.83
CA PRO A 23 -3.83 -7.93 14.08
C PRO A 23 -5.28 -8.12 14.56
N GLU A 24 -5.59 -9.29 15.11
CA GLU A 24 -6.94 -9.58 15.65
C GLU A 24 -7.34 -8.64 16.81
N SER A 25 -6.35 -8.16 17.57
CA SER A 25 -6.55 -7.18 18.64
C SER A 25 -6.88 -5.77 18.14
N SER A 26 -6.66 -5.48 16.85
CA SER A 26 -6.98 -4.19 16.26
C SER A 26 -8.47 -4.09 15.95
N SER A 27 -9.07 -2.94 16.26
CA SER A 27 -10.45 -2.61 15.87
C SER A 27 -10.60 -2.33 14.36
N LEU A 28 -9.50 -2.22 13.63
CA LEU A 28 -9.52 -1.95 12.19
C LEU A 28 -10.05 -3.16 11.41
N THR A 29 -10.88 -2.88 10.41
CA THR A 29 -11.34 -3.87 9.43
C THR A 29 -10.69 -3.61 8.08
N THR A 30 -10.57 -4.64 7.25
CA THR A 30 -10.04 -4.46 5.89
C THR A 30 -10.83 -3.48 5.04
N GLN A 31 -12.15 -3.41 5.22
CA GLN A 31 -13.03 -2.48 4.50
C GLN A 31 -12.73 -1.03 4.86
N LEU A 32 -12.48 -0.75 6.14
CA LEU A 32 -12.09 0.59 6.58
C LEU A 32 -10.74 1.00 5.95
N VAL A 33 -9.77 0.09 5.97
CA VAL A 33 -8.44 0.33 5.38
C VAL A 33 -8.54 0.51 3.86
N GLU A 34 -9.28 -0.35 3.17
CA GLU A 34 -9.50 -0.30 1.73
C GLU A 34 -10.15 1.01 1.30
N GLN A 35 -11.24 1.40 1.96
CA GLN A 35 -11.92 2.67 1.68
C GLN A 35 -10.97 3.86 1.84
N ARG A 36 -10.13 3.87 2.88
CA ARG A 36 -9.23 5.00 3.13
C ARG A 36 -8.06 5.06 2.14
N LEU A 37 -7.49 3.92 1.76
CA LEU A 37 -6.46 3.82 0.71
C LEU A 37 -6.99 4.29 -0.66
N GLY A 38 -8.31 4.17 -0.88
CA GLY A 38 -9.03 4.64 -2.06
C GLY A 38 -9.26 6.15 -2.15
N GLN A 39 -8.97 6.92 -1.09
CA GLN A 39 -9.28 8.35 -0.99
C GLN A 39 -8.02 9.20 -0.97
N VAL A 40 -8.11 10.42 -1.50
CA VAL A 40 -7.06 11.45 -1.39
C VAL A 40 -7.58 12.58 -0.53
N CYS A 41 -6.79 13.05 0.44
CA CYS A 41 -7.09 14.23 1.24
C CYS A 41 -6.03 15.33 1.06
N LEU A 42 -6.41 16.58 1.37
CA LEU A 42 -5.50 17.73 1.22
C LEU A 42 -4.24 17.63 2.09
N ALA A 43 -4.33 16.98 3.25
CA ALA A 43 -3.17 16.79 4.11
C ALA A 43 -2.11 15.87 3.49
N GLU A 44 -2.52 14.92 2.63
CA GLU A 44 -1.60 14.03 1.90
C GLU A 44 -0.84 14.80 0.81
N THR A 45 -1.52 15.65 0.06
CA THR A 45 -0.94 16.43 -1.04
C THR A 45 -0.16 17.67 -0.57
N GLN A 46 -0.38 18.13 0.65
CA GLN A 46 0.45 19.15 1.30
C GLN A 46 1.69 18.55 1.97
N GLY A 47 1.67 17.25 2.30
CA GLY A 47 2.82 16.50 2.81
C GLY A 47 3.59 15.77 1.71
N ASP A 48 4.26 14.68 2.09
CA ASP A 48 5.12 13.90 1.18
C ASP A 48 4.38 12.78 0.43
N CYS A 49 3.07 12.58 0.67
CA CYS A 49 2.30 11.47 0.09
C CYS A 49 1.67 11.84 -1.27
N LYS A 50 2.51 12.25 -2.22
CA LYS A 50 2.11 12.76 -3.54
C LYS A 50 3.13 12.46 -4.62
N THR A 51 2.71 12.57 -5.88
CA THR A 51 3.61 12.52 -7.03
C THR A 51 4.44 13.81 -7.12
N PRO A 52 5.52 13.83 -7.93
CA PRO A 52 6.27 15.06 -8.22
C PRO A 52 5.43 16.21 -8.80
N ASN A 53 4.24 15.90 -9.33
CA ASN A 53 3.29 16.87 -9.89
C ASN A 53 2.19 17.28 -8.90
N ASP A 54 2.38 17.02 -7.60
CA ASP A 54 1.41 17.30 -6.52
C ASP A 54 0.09 16.50 -6.61
N GLU A 55 0.09 15.37 -7.32
CA GLU A 55 -1.10 14.52 -7.43
C GLU A 55 -1.17 13.53 -6.27
N GLY A 56 -2.38 13.26 -5.78
CA GLY A 56 -2.59 12.30 -4.70
C GLY A 56 -2.44 10.85 -5.16
N VAL A 57 -2.00 9.99 -4.24
CA VAL A 57 -1.79 8.57 -4.48
C VAL A 57 -3.00 7.76 -4.00
N ILE A 58 -3.49 6.86 -4.86
CA ILE A 58 -4.52 5.87 -4.53
C ILE A 58 -3.92 4.47 -4.60
N VAL A 59 -4.17 3.65 -3.57
CA VAL A 59 -3.77 2.23 -3.58
C VAL A 59 -5.03 1.38 -3.55
N LYS A 60 -5.25 0.60 -4.61
CA LYS A 60 -6.36 -0.37 -4.67
C LYS A 60 -5.93 -1.69 -4.06
N VAL A 61 -6.79 -2.23 -3.21
CA VAL A 61 -6.55 -3.49 -2.49
C VAL A 61 -7.79 -4.37 -2.58
N CYS A 62 -7.59 -5.66 -2.39
CA CYS A 62 -8.67 -6.63 -2.32
C CYS A 62 -8.80 -7.13 -0.88
N CYS A 63 -9.99 -6.95 -0.28
CA CYS A 63 -10.30 -7.53 1.02
C CYS A 63 -10.49 -9.03 0.86
N PHE A 64 -9.57 -9.82 1.40
CA PHE A 64 -9.62 -11.28 1.36
C PHE A 64 -10.41 -11.84 2.55
N SER A 65 -10.30 -11.20 3.72
CA SER A 65 -11.14 -11.42 4.90
C SER A 65 -11.18 -10.13 5.73
N ASP A 66 -11.94 -10.10 6.84
CA ASP A 66 -12.04 -8.93 7.72
C ASP A 66 -10.69 -8.43 8.30
N LYS A 67 -9.66 -9.28 8.27
CA LYS A 67 -8.31 -8.99 8.79
C LYS A 67 -7.18 -9.23 7.78
N LEU A 68 -7.49 -9.52 6.52
CA LEU A 68 -6.49 -9.85 5.51
C LEU A 68 -6.75 -9.11 4.20
N LEU A 69 -5.81 -8.23 3.84
CA LEU A 69 -5.80 -7.46 2.60
C LEU A 69 -4.82 -8.12 1.61
N ARG A 70 -5.16 -8.07 0.33
CA ARG A 70 -4.30 -8.52 -0.77
C ARG A 70 -4.02 -7.35 -1.71
N LEU A 71 -2.74 -7.00 -1.86
CA LEU A 71 -2.25 -6.08 -2.88
C LEU A 71 -1.68 -6.88 -4.04
N THR A 72 -1.85 -6.36 -5.25
CA THR A 72 -1.35 -6.95 -6.50
C THR A 72 -0.48 -5.91 -7.19
N LEU A 73 0.83 -6.11 -7.18
CA LEU A 73 1.82 -5.19 -7.73
C LEU A 73 1.93 -5.40 -9.25
N HIS A 74 1.25 -4.60 -10.06
CA HIS A 74 1.27 -4.79 -11.51
C HIS A 74 2.70 -4.85 -12.07
N HIS A 75 2.95 -5.64 -13.12
CA HIS A 75 4.30 -5.75 -13.71
C HIS A 75 4.83 -4.42 -14.27
N ASP A 76 3.93 -3.46 -14.50
CA ASP A 76 4.24 -2.11 -14.99
C ASP A 76 4.57 -1.11 -13.88
N ILE A 77 4.53 -1.50 -12.60
CA ILE A 77 4.96 -0.58 -11.53
C ILE A 77 6.48 -0.44 -11.56
N CYS A 78 6.96 0.79 -11.50
CA CYS A 78 8.37 1.08 -11.31
C CYS A 78 8.69 1.31 -9.83
N ASP A 79 9.97 1.53 -9.52
CA ASP A 79 10.44 1.78 -8.14
C ASP A 79 9.75 3.02 -7.53
N GLU A 80 9.45 4.03 -8.34
CA GLU A 80 8.73 5.23 -7.90
C GLU A 80 7.29 4.92 -7.50
N ASP A 81 6.56 4.15 -8.32
CA ASP A 81 5.19 3.73 -8.02
C ASP A 81 5.12 2.88 -6.75
N LEU A 82 6.09 1.97 -6.58
CA LEU A 82 6.20 1.15 -5.38
C LEU A 82 6.46 2.02 -4.14
N TRP A 83 7.35 3.00 -4.26
CA TRP A 83 7.62 3.94 -3.18
C TRP A 83 6.38 4.76 -2.80
N LEU A 84 5.66 5.30 -3.79
CA LEU A 84 4.39 6.01 -3.58
C LEU A 84 3.35 5.13 -2.86
N ALA A 85 3.24 3.86 -3.24
CA ALA A 85 2.35 2.91 -2.57
C ALA A 85 2.76 2.66 -1.11
N ILE A 86 4.05 2.50 -0.82
CA ILE A 86 4.58 2.36 0.55
C ILE A 86 4.27 3.60 1.39
N MET A 87 4.46 4.79 0.83
CA MET A 87 4.14 6.04 1.51
C MET A 87 2.65 6.13 1.83
N LYS A 88 1.79 5.82 0.86
CA LYS A 88 0.33 5.84 1.04
C LYS A 88 -0.13 4.86 2.12
N LEU A 89 0.38 3.63 2.09
CA LEU A 89 0.09 2.62 3.11
C LEU A 89 0.52 3.11 4.49
N THR A 90 1.75 3.62 4.61
CA THR A 90 2.31 4.12 5.87
C THR A 90 1.49 5.28 6.42
N TYR A 91 1.09 6.23 5.57
CA TYR A 91 0.25 7.35 5.95
C TYR A 91 -1.10 6.87 6.51
N VAL A 92 -1.81 6.03 5.75
CA VAL A 92 -3.15 5.56 6.14
C VAL A 92 -3.10 4.74 7.43
N PHE A 93 -2.13 3.84 7.59
CA PHE A 93 -2.02 3.07 8.83
C PHE A 93 -1.70 3.95 10.05
N ARG A 94 -0.83 4.96 9.91
CA ARG A 94 -0.56 5.92 11.00
C ARG A 94 -1.79 6.76 11.35
N GLU A 95 -2.51 7.24 10.35
CA GLU A 95 -3.75 8.01 10.54
C GLU A 95 -4.82 7.17 11.27
N LEU A 96 -5.01 5.92 10.85
CA LEU A 96 -5.97 5.01 11.45
C LEU A 96 -5.57 4.57 12.87
N GLU A 97 -4.28 4.35 13.13
CA GLU A 97 -3.77 4.03 14.47
C GLU A 97 -3.94 5.21 15.44
N ALA A 98 -3.69 6.45 14.99
CA ALA A 98 -3.94 7.63 15.79
C ALA A 98 -5.43 7.83 16.12
N ALA A 99 -6.32 7.45 15.18
CA ALA A 99 -7.77 7.50 15.39
C ALA A 99 -8.31 6.31 16.22
N HIS A 100 -7.61 5.18 16.23
CA HIS A 100 -8.02 3.93 16.91
C HIS A 100 -6.84 3.31 17.68
N PRO A 101 -6.41 3.93 18.80
CA PRO A 101 -5.28 3.42 19.57
C PRO A 101 -5.57 2.01 20.10
N LEU A 102 -4.57 1.14 20.03
CA LEU A 102 -4.64 -0.20 20.62
C LEU A 102 -4.83 -0.06 22.14
N HIS A 103 -5.91 -0.65 22.66
CA HIS A 103 -6.14 -0.81 24.10
C HIS A 103 -5.51 -2.10 24.62
#